data_AF-A0A8H7NDB3-F1
#
_entry.id   AF-A0A8H7NDB3-F1
#
_cell.length_a   1.000
_cell.length_b   1.000
_cell.length_c   1.000
_cell.angle_alpha   90.00
_cell.angle_beta   90.00
_cell.angle_gamma   90.00
#
_symmetry.space_group_name_H-M   'P 1'
#
loop_
_entity.id
_entity.type
_entity.pdbx_description
1 polymer ?
#
loop_
_entity_poly.entity_id
_entity_poly.type
_entity_poly.pdbx_seq_one_letter_code
_entity_poly.pdbx_strand_id
1 'polypeptide(L)'
;MLPVIIKDATVDEEPEYEMDVSKVLVGQWAEGVIPRGVRTHFYLQNEFFKEHLQPEIIPALVEQGVVHPNNYRVVEGKDLVERAQNALDLLRARAVSGERLIFRIAEEGN
;
A
#
# COMPACT_ATOMS: atom_id res chain seq x y z
N MET A 1 -8.43 -9.83 9.61
CA MET A 1 -7.38 -10.25 8.67
C MET A 1 -7.76 -9.62 7.36
N LEU A 2 -6.86 -8.88 6.71
CA LEU A 2 -7.17 -8.33 5.39
C LEU A 2 -7.03 -9.47 4.35
N PRO A 3 -7.93 -9.57 3.37
CA PRO A 3 -7.82 -10.55 2.29
C PRO A 3 -6.52 -10.33 1.51
N VAL A 4 -5.89 -11.42 1.08
CA VAL A 4 -4.80 -11.38 0.11
C VAL A 4 -5.39 -11.48 -1.30
N ILE A 5 -4.97 -10.59 -2.20
CA ILE A 5 -5.36 -10.61 -3.60
C ILE A 5 -4.54 -11.72 -4.29
N ILE A 6 -5.21 -12.77 -4.76
CA ILE A 6 -4.59 -13.87 -5.51
C ILE A 6 -4.68 -13.61 -7.00
N LYS A 7 -5.84 -13.13 -7.45
CA LYS A 7 -6.04 -12.61 -8.79
C LYS A 7 -6.52 -11.18 -8.68
N ASP A 8 -5.83 -10.37 -9.42
CA ASP A 8 -5.96 -8.94 -9.43
C ASP A 8 -7.11 -8.57 -10.40
N ALA A 9 -7.99 -7.63 -10.02
CA ALA A 9 -9.10 -7.19 -10.89
C ALA A 9 -8.59 -6.69 -12.26
N THR A 10 -9.35 -6.90 -13.32
CA THR A 10 -9.12 -6.26 -14.63
C THR A 10 -10.35 -5.47 -15.05
N VAL A 11 -10.37 -4.92 -16.26
CA VAL A 11 -11.56 -4.21 -16.78
C VAL A 11 -12.78 -5.13 -16.83
N ASP A 12 -12.55 -6.41 -17.15
CA ASP A 12 -13.61 -7.38 -17.44
C ASP A 12 -13.75 -8.47 -16.36
N GLU A 13 -12.80 -8.56 -15.43
CA GLU A 13 -12.74 -9.64 -14.43
C GLU A 13 -12.68 -9.11 -13.00
N GLU A 14 -13.50 -9.72 -12.13
CA GLU A 14 -13.46 -9.46 -10.70
C GLU A 14 -12.18 -10.01 -10.05
N PRO A 15 -11.69 -9.38 -8.96
CA PRO A 15 -10.55 -9.88 -8.21
C PRO A 15 -10.91 -11.14 -7.42
N GLU A 16 -9.94 -12.05 -7.28
CA GLU A 16 -10.04 -13.21 -6.40
C GLU A 16 -9.24 -12.98 -5.13
N TYR A 17 -9.90 -13.23 -4.00
CA TYR A 17 -9.33 -13.02 -2.68
C TYR A 17 -9.17 -14.33 -1.94
N GLU A 18 -8.08 -14.46 -1.18
CA GLU A 18 -7.86 -15.55 -0.24
C GLU A 18 -7.73 -15.01 1.19
N MET A 19 -8.40 -15.68 2.10
CA MET A 19 -8.43 -15.35 3.53
C MET A 19 -7.58 -16.32 4.37
N ASP A 20 -7.25 -17.49 3.84
CA ASP A 20 -6.38 -18.49 4.45
C ASP A 20 -4.94 -18.30 3.96
N VAL A 21 -4.08 -17.80 4.84
CA VAL A 21 -2.67 -17.55 4.53
C VAL A 21 -1.93 -18.81 4.06
N SER A 22 -2.38 -20.01 4.42
CA SER A 22 -1.77 -21.27 3.99
C SER A 22 -2.01 -21.56 2.50
N LYS A 23 -3.00 -20.91 1.89
CA LYS A 23 -3.37 -21.04 0.47
C LYS A 23 -2.83 -19.90 -0.39
N VAL A 24 -2.16 -18.92 0.22
CA VAL A 24 -1.62 -17.75 -0.48
C VAL A 24 -0.28 -18.09 -1.12
N LEU A 25 -0.22 -17.95 -2.45
CA LEU A 25 1.01 -18.08 -3.25
C LEU A 25 1.79 -19.39 -2.97
N VAL A 26 1.05 -20.50 -2.82
CA VAL A 26 1.62 -21.82 -2.52
C VAL A 26 2.69 -22.18 -3.55
N GLY A 27 3.89 -22.51 -3.07
CA GLY A 27 5.04 -22.86 -3.92
C GLY A 27 5.82 -21.67 -4.51
N GLN A 28 5.37 -20.43 -4.31
CA GLN A 28 6.13 -19.23 -4.71
C GLN A 28 7.02 -18.68 -3.59
N TRP A 29 6.78 -19.10 -2.34
CA TRP A 29 7.62 -18.74 -1.21
C TRP A 29 8.96 -19.47 -1.26
N ALA A 30 10.04 -18.78 -0.90
CA ALA A 30 11.35 -19.40 -0.73
C ALA A 30 11.33 -20.44 0.41
N GLU A 31 12.26 -21.40 0.36
CA GLU A 31 12.40 -22.43 1.39
C GLU A 31 12.58 -21.81 2.78
N GLY A 32 11.86 -22.33 3.78
CA GLY A 32 11.92 -21.86 5.17
C GLY A 32 11.00 -20.66 5.48
N VAL A 33 10.33 -20.06 4.50
CA VAL A 33 9.36 -18.98 4.75
C VAL A 33 8.10 -19.55 5.42
N ILE A 34 7.72 -18.95 6.56
CA ILE A 34 6.49 -19.29 7.28
C ILE A 34 5.49 -18.14 7.12
N PRO A 35 4.47 -18.27 6.23
CA PRO A 35 3.50 -17.21 6.04
C PRO A 35 2.63 -17.03 7.28
N ARG A 36 2.44 -15.78 7.72
CA ARG A 36 1.62 -15.41 8.88
C ARG A 36 0.62 -14.34 8.49
N GLY A 37 -0.66 -14.62 8.70
CA GLY A 37 -1.72 -13.63 8.48
C GLY A 37 -1.62 -12.52 9.53
N VAL A 38 -1.35 -11.29 9.09
CA VAL A 38 -1.33 -10.11 9.97
C VAL A 38 -2.74 -9.54 10.05
N ARG A 39 -3.19 -9.22 11.27
CA ARG A 39 -4.40 -8.43 11.49
C ARG A 39 -3.98 -7.00 11.81
N THR A 40 -4.28 -6.07 10.92
CA THR A 40 -4.02 -4.64 11.15
C THR A 40 -4.95 -4.10 12.24
N HIS A 41 -4.47 -3.11 13.01
CA HIS A 41 -5.19 -2.40 14.09
C HIS A 41 -5.35 -3.12 15.44
N PHE A 42 -4.72 -4.28 15.66
CA PHE A 42 -4.76 -4.96 16.97
C PHE A 42 -3.65 -4.50 17.93
N TYR A 43 -2.68 -3.70 17.46
CA TYR A 43 -1.58 -3.23 18.29
C TYR A 43 -2.05 -2.40 19.50
N LEU A 44 -3.25 -1.80 19.42
CA LEU A 44 -3.89 -1.09 20.53
C LEU A 44 -4.27 -2.00 21.71
N GLN A 45 -4.37 -3.32 21.51
CA GLN A 45 -4.66 -4.28 22.57
C GLN A 45 -3.42 -4.66 23.37
N ASN A 46 -2.24 -4.32 22.86
CA ASN A 46 -0.97 -4.50 23.55
C ASN A 46 -0.58 -3.14 24.11
N GLU A 47 -0.62 -2.97 25.44
CA GLU A 47 -0.33 -1.68 26.09
C GLU A 47 1.03 -1.11 25.67
N PHE A 48 2.06 -1.94 25.55
CA PHE A 48 3.37 -1.50 25.09
C PHE A 48 3.34 -0.94 23.66
N PHE A 49 2.71 -1.63 22.70
CA PHE A 49 2.63 -1.11 21.34
C PHE A 49 1.67 0.05 21.19
N LYS A 50 0.59 0.08 21.96
CA LYS A 50 -0.33 1.23 22.02
C LYS A 50 0.40 2.51 22.41
N GLU A 51 1.31 2.43 23.37
CA GLU A 51 2.05 3.58 23.89
C GLU A 51 3.30 3.92 23.07
N HIS A 52 4.05 2.92 22.59
CA HIS A 52 5.39 3.16 22.02
C HIS A 52 5.50 2.95 20.51
N LEU A 53 4.55 2.26 19.85
CA LEU A 53 4.70 1.90 18.44
C LEU A 53 4.82 3.14 17.53
N GLN A 54 3.84 4.03 17.58
CA GLN A 54 3.80 5.22 16.73
C GLN A 54 4.79 6.32 17.14
N PRO A 55 4.94 6.69 18.44
CA PRO A 55 5.79 7.82 18.81
C PRO A 55 7.28 7.48 18.92
N GLU A 56 7.67 6.21 19.14
CA GLU A 56 9.07 5.85 19.40
C GLU A 56 9.60 4.83 18.39
N ILE A 57 8.92 3.69 18.23
CA ILE A 57 9.43 2.57 17.41
C ILE A 57 9.44 2.95 15.92
N ILE A 58 8.35 3.50 15.39
CA ILE A 58 8.27 3.87 13.98
C ILE A 58 9.33 4.94 13.62
N PRO A 59 9.49 6.04 14.36
CA PRO A 59 10.57 7.01 14.10
C PRO A 59 11.96 6.39 14.13
N ALA A 60 12.26 5.53 15.11
CA ALA A 60 13.55 4.86 15.19
C ALA A 60 13.81 3.93 13.98
N LEU A 61 12.78 3.23 13.49
CA LEU A 61 12.89 2.39 12.28
C LEU A 61 13.12 3.22 11.01
N VAL A 62 12.57 4.43 10.95
CA VAL A 62 12.82 5.37 9.84
C VAL A 62 14.25 5.90 9.91
N GLU A 63 14.73 6.27 11.09
CA GLU A 63 16.10 6.74 11.31
C GLU A 63 17.14 5.65 10.96
N GLN A 64 16.85 4.40 11.31
CA GLN A 64 17.70 3.24 10.98
C GLN A 64 17.61 2.84 9.49
N GLY A 65 16.69 3.43 8.72
CA GLY A 65 16.46 3.06 7.33
C GLY A 65 15.91 1.65 7.14
N VAL A 66 15.25 1.09 8.16
CA VAL A 66 14.51 -0.18 8.04
C VAL A 66 13.14 0.07 7.40
N VAL A 67 12.56 1.24 7.69
CA VAL A 67 11.30 1.73 7.10
C VAL A 67 11.61 2.96 6.25
N HIS A 68 11.04 3.03 5.06
CA HIS A 68 11.19 4.17 4.16
C HIS A 68 9.84 4.77 3.79
N PRO A 69 9.75 6.09 3.59
CA PRO A 69 8.59 6.69 2.95
C PRO A 69 8.38 6.08 1.57
N ASN A 70 7.12 5.81 1.22
CA ASN A 70 6.79 5.41 -0.14
C ASN A 70 7.18 6.52 -1.11
N ASN A 71 7.78 6.15 -2.24
CA ASN A 71 8.00 7.08 -3.35
C ASN A 71 6.68 7.73 -3.77
N TYR A 72 6.74 8.96 -4.26
CA TYR A 72 5.57 9.61 -4.83
C TYR A 72 5.82 9.96 -6.29
N ARG A 73 4.73 9.98 -7.06
CA ARG A 73 4.71 10.41 -8.46
C ARG A 73 3.75 11.57 -8.60
N VAL A 74 4.27 12.68 -9.10
CA VAL A 74 3.43 13.83 -9.46
C VAL A 74 2.80 13.53 -10.82
N VAL A 75 1.46 13.56 -10.88
CA VAL A 75 0.71 13.34 -12.11
C VAL A 75 0.42 14.68 -12.77
N GLU A 76 0.99 14.84 -13.96
CA GLU A 76 0.87 16.03 -14.79
C GLU A 76 -0.35 15.97 -15.72
N GLY A 77 -0.84 17.14 -16.13
CA GLY A 77 -2.01 17.32 -16.97
C GLY A 77 -2.32 18.81 -17.13
N LYS A 78 -2.99 19.18 -18.23
CA LYS A 78 -3.25 20.58 -18.59
C LYS A 78 -4.20 21.26 -17.61
N ASP A 79 -5.17 20.51 -17.10
CA ASP A 79 -6.13 20.99 -16.11
C ASP A 79 -6.36 19.95 -14.99
N LEU A 80 -7.14 20.34 -13.99
CA LEU A 80 -7.42 19.49 -12.83
C LEU A 80 -8.10 18.17 -13.21
N VAL A 81 -9.04 18.22 -14.16
CA VAL A 81 -9.81 17.04 -14.55
C VAL A 81 -8.89 16.03 -15.23
N GLU A 82 -8.03 16.50 -16.14
CA GLU A 82 -7.04 15.67 -16.80
C GLU A 82 -6.04 15.06 -15.80
N ARG A 83 -5.53 15.84 -14.85
CA ARG A 83 -4.63 15.33 -13.80
C ARG A 83 -5.29 14.23 -12.96
N ALA A 84 -6.55 14.42 -12.57
CA ALA A 84 -7.29 13.44 -11.79
C ALA A 84 -7.57 12.16 -12.61
N GLN A 85 -7.97 12.31 -13.88
CA GLN A 85 -8.24 11.19 -14.77
C GLN A 85 -6.95 10.38 -15.03
N ASN A 86 -5.83 11.03 -15.33
CA ASN A 86 -4.53 10.38 -15.50
C ASN A 86 -4.10 9.62 -14.25
N ALA A 87 -4.32 10.18 -13.05
CA ALA A 87 -4.00 9.51 -11.80
C ALA A 87 -4.85 8.25 -11.60
N LEU A 88 -6.14 8.32 -11.89
CA LEU A 88 -7.03 7.16 -11.83
C LEU A 88 -6.65 6.10 -12.85
N ASP A 89 -6.27 6.49 -14.06
CA ASP A 89 -5.90 5.56 -15.12
C ASP A 89 -4.57 4.86 -14.82
N LEU A 90 -3.59 5.57 -14.26
CA LEU A 90 -2.35 4.96 -13.73
C LEU A 90 -2.64 3.94 -12.62
N LEU A 91 -3.58 4.24 -11.73
CA LEU A 91 -3.99 3.35 -10.65
C LEU A 91 -4.68 2.09 -11.21
N ARG A 92 -5.63 2.26 -12.14
CA ARG A 92 -6.37 1.16 -12.78
C ARG A 92 -5.46 0.28 -13.62
N ALA A 93 -4.52 0.87 -14.34
CA ALA A 93 -3.55 0.15 -15.16
C ALA A 93 -2.44 -0.53 -14.36
N ARG A 94 -2.41 -0.36 -13.02
CA ARG A 94 -1.31 -0.83 -12.14
C ARG A 94 0.07 -0.37 -12.63
N ALA A 95 0.15 0.81 -13.23
CA ALA A 95 1.40 1.35 -13.75
C ALA A 95 2.38 1.78 -12.64
N VAL A 96 1.91 1.80 -11.38
CA VAL A 96 2.67 2.12 -10.19
C VAL A 96 2.44 1.07 -9.10
N SER A 97 3.50 0.67 -8.41
CA SER A 97 3.44 -0.25 -7.26
C SER A 97 4.05 0.42 -6.05
N GLY A 98 3.25 0.57 -4.99
CA GLY A 98 3.67 1.21 -3.74
C GLY A 98 3.88 2.73 -3.81
N GLU A 99 3.94 3.34 -5.00
CA GLU A 99 4.06 4.79 -5.17
C GLU A 99 2.75 5.51 -4.82
N ARG A 100 2.85 6.67 -4.16
CA ARG A 100 1.72 7.60 -3.99
C ARG A 100 1.56 8.49 -5.21
N LEU A 101 0.41 8.41 -5.87
CA LEU A 101 0.05 9.35 -6.95
C LEU A 101 -0.44 10.66 -6.33
N ILE A 102 0.22 11.76 -6.66
CA ILE A 102 -0.10 13.11 -6.17
C ILE A 102 -0.39 13.99 -7.37
N PHE A 103 -1.44 14.80 -7.34
CA PHE A 103 -1.69 15.81 -8.37
C PHE A 103 -2.07 17.14 -7.75
N ARG A 104 -1.71 18.22 -8.45
CA ARG A 104 -1.95 19.58 -8.00
C ARG A 104 -3.40 19.98 -8.22
N ILE A 105 -4.04 20.57 -7.20
CA ILE A 105 -5.45 21.03 -7.27
C ILE A 105 -5.53 22.49 -7.74
N ALA A 106 -4.59 23.34 -7.33
CA ALA A 106 -4.46 24.72 -7.78
C ALA A 106 -2.98 25.05 -8.03
N GLU A 107 -2.69 25.80 -9.10
CA GLU A 107 -1.41 26.51 -9.24
C GLU A 107 -1.26 27.45 -8.03
N GLU A 108 -0.05 27.57 -7.46
CA GLU A 108 0.17 28.51 -6.35
C GLU A 108 -0.33 29.89 -6.77
N GLY A 109 -1.14 30.50 -5.90
CA GLY A 109 -1.67 31.83 -6.14
C GLY A 109 -0.53 32.82 -6.41
N ASN A 110 -0.77 33.72 -7.36
CA ASN A 110 0.01 34.95 -7.55
C ASN A 110 0.40 35.63 -6.23
#